data_AF-A0A7C1B9K3-F1
#
_entry.id   AF-A0A7C1B9K3-F1
#
_cell.length_a   1.000
_cell.length_b   1.000
_cell.length_c   1.000
_cell.angle_alpha   90.00
_cell.angle_beta   90.00
_cell.angle_gamma   90.00
#
_symmetry.space_group_name_H-M   'P 1'
#
loop_
_entity.id
_entity.type
_entity.pdbx_description
1 polymer ?
#
loop_
_entity_poly.entity_id
_entity_poly.type
_entity_poly.pdbx_seq_one_letter_code
_entity_poly.pdbx_strand_id
1 'polypeptide(L)'
;ANSVYFPGSVIPMLPFELSNEICSLKPNEDRLAMSVQMDLDKRGEVCASKIFKSVIRSNARLTYTEVGSLLEQHRKGKDVSEDTPGFAQYLYDMDDAAQLLTKARMSRGSLDFDLPDPVIILDLQGKPEDIVREERNPAHRLIEEFMIAANEAVASYLTVNGCKCAYRVHEPPDDESLIGLSQTLKSVGMKVSFAGGDLSNKFQQLIQRVRGKRIERLVSYLILRALKIAKYSPENIGHFGLASSCYAHFTSPIRRYPDLMVHRFLKQQLKGKSKGKVKMTNEALKEATHHCSVRERAAMGAERKIVKMRQAQFMADRVGERFTGIISGLTARGFFVELDQFFVEGFVPLVSLSDDRYSFSEEKQCITGEKTGRRFRMGDAVKVRVRSVQVPLGRIDFKLIDAST
;
A
#
# COMPACT_ATOMS: atom_id res chain seq x y z
N ALA A 1 -7.83 -17.88 -0.48
CA ALA A 1 -7.37 -17.35 0.83
C ALA A 1 -7.65 -15.85 1.00
N ASN A 2 -7.93 -15.12 -0.08
CA ASN A 2 -8.26 -13.70 -0.08
C ASN A 2 -9.15 -13.40 -1.29
N SER A 3 -9.90 -12.31 -1.24
CA SER A 3 -10.55 -11.76 -2.43
C SER A 3 -9.47 -11.20 -3.38
N VAL A 4 -9.76 -11.20 -4.68
CA VAL A 4 -8.87 -10.66 -5.73
C VAL A 4 -9.59 -9.52 -6.44
N TYR A 5 -8.95 -8.36 -6.53
CA TYR A 5 -9.55 -7.13 -7.03
C TYR A 5 -8.95 -6.75 -8.39
N PHE A 6 -9.75 -6.82 -9.44
CA PHE A 6 -9.38 -6.35 -10.76
C PHE A 6 -10.08 -5.02 -11.06
N PRO A 7 -9.55 -4.20 -11.99
CA PRO A 7 -10.28 -3.04 -12.49
C PRO A 7 -11.70 -3.44 -12.93
N GLY A 8 -12.71 -2.87 -12.28
CA GLY A 8 -14.13 -3.12 -12.56
C GLY A 8 -14.70 -4.46 -12.09
N SER A 9 -13.94 -5.33 -11.40
CA SER A 9 -14.45 -6.63 -10.95
C SER A 9 -13.75 -7.19 -9.73
N VAL A 10 -14.44 -8.04 -8.97
CA VAL A 10 -13.89 -8.72 -7.79
C VAL A 10 -14.19 -10.20 -7.84
N ILE A 11 -13.19 -11.03 -7.53
CA ILE A 11 -13.39 -12.44 -7.20
C ILE A 11 -13.41 -12.53 -5.68
N PRO A 12 -14.60 -12.64 -5.04
CA PRO A 12 -14.69 -12.59 -3.60
C PRO A 12 -14.19 -13.90 -2.95
N MET A 13 -13.63 -13.79 -1.75
CA MET A 13 -13.22 -14.95 -0.95
C MET A 13 -14.42 -15.78 -0.47
N LEU A 14 -15.52 -15.09 -0.16
CA LEU A 14 -16.77 -15.69 0.31
C LEU A 14 -17.84 -15.55 -0.78
N PRO A 15 -18.89 -16.40 -0.76
CA PRO A 15 -20.07 -16.20 -1.59
C PRO A 15 -20.65 -14.80 -1.43
N PHE A 16 -21.20 -14.24 -2.51
CA PHE A 16 -21.73 -12.87 -2.54
C PHE A 16 -22.83 -12.65 -1.51
N GLU A 17 -23.67 -13.65 -1.26
CA GLU A 17 -24.74 -13.63 -0.26
C GLU A 17 -24.18 -13.45 1.16
N LEU A 18 -22.99 -13.99 1.44
CA LEU A 18 -22.32 -13.77 2.72
C LEU A 18 -21.60 -12.42 2.75
N SER A 19 -20.81 -12.10 1.72
CA SER A 19 -19.96 -10.91 1.73
C SER A 19 -20.74 -9.60 1.61
N ASN A 20 -21.76 -9.55 0.75
CA ASN A 20 -22.46 -8.32 0.38
C ASN A 20 -23.75 -8.11 1.16
N GLU A 21 -24.37 -9.19 1.65
CA GLU A 21 -25.63 -9.13 2.39
C GLU A 21 -25.41 -9.35 3.89
N ILE A 22 -25.14 -10.60 4.29
CA ILE A 22 -25.21 -11.02 5.71
C ILE A 22 -24.08 -10.43 6.56
N CYS A 23 -22.84 -10.46 6.06
CA CYS A 23 -21.68 -9.95 6.78
C CYS A 23 -21.42 -8.46 6.53
N SER A 24 -22.06 -7.86 5.51
CA SER A 24 -21.92 -6.44 5.21
C SER A 24 -22.62 -5.60 6.28
N LEU A 25 -21.92 -4.59 6.79
CA LEU A 25 -22.43 -3.68 7.82
C LEU A 25 -23.33 -2.60 7.19
N LYS A 26 -24.45 -3.03 6.59
CA LYS A 26 -25.40 -2.14 5.91
C LYS A 26 -26.01 -1.11 6.88
N PRO A 27 -26.29 0.12 6.41
CA PRO A 27 -26.92 1.13 7.24
C PRO A 27 -28.34 0.71 7.64
N ASN A 28 -28.77 1.12 8.82
CA ASN A 28 -30.11 0.96 9.36
C ASN A 28 -30.58 -0.49 9.55
N GLU A 29 -29.67 -1.45 9.57
CA GLU A 29 -29.97 -2.85 9.87
C GLU A 29 -29.11 -3.39 11.00
N ASP A 30 -29.70 -4.28 11.82
CA ASP A 30 -28.96 -4.95 12.89
C ASP A 30 -27.95 -5.94 12.30
N ARG A 31 -26.73 -5.90 12.82
CA ARG A 31 -25.61 -6.73 12.37
C ARG A 31 -24.79 -7.23 13.53
N LEU A 32 -24.38 -8.50 13.44
CA LEU A 32 -23.45 -9.09 14.40
C LEU A 32 -22.03 -8.60 14.10
N ALA A 33 -21.32 -8.16 15.13
CA ALA A 33 -19.95 -7.70 15.02
C ALA A 33 -19.04 -8.31 16.10
N MET A 34 -17.74 -8.29 15.80
CA MET A 34 -16.68 -8.43 16.80
C MET A 34 -16.10 -7.04 16.99
N SER A 35 -16.34 -6.43 18.14
CA SER A 35 -15.96 -5.07 18.45
C SER A 35 -14.67 -5.02 19.28
N VAL A 36 -13.90 -3.98 19.04
CA VAL A 36 -12.73 -3.60 19.83
C VAL A 36 -13.00 -2.18 20.33
N GLN A 37 -13.06 -2.01 21.65
CA GLN A 37 -13.10 -0.71 22.30
C GLN A 37 -11.70 -0.41 22.84
N MET A 38 -11.22 0.81 22.64
CA MET A 38 -9.86 1.23 23.02
C MET A 38 -9.94 2.59 23.70
N ASP A 39 -9.18 2.75 24.78
CA ASP A 39 -9.00 4.03 25.46
C ASP A 39 -7.63 4.60 25.08
N LEU A 40 -7.62 5.81 24.54
CA LEU A 40 -6.42 6.51 24.09
C LEU A 40 -6.03 7.58 25.10
N ASP A 41 -4.74 7.72 25.39
CA ASP A 41 -4.23 8.87 26.13
C ASP A 41 -4.00 10.09 25.22
N LYS A 42 -3.60 11.21 25.83
CA LYS A 42 -3.30 12.46 25.12
C LYS A 42 -2.09 12.37 24.18
N ARG A 43 -1.29 11.30 24.26
CA ARG A 43 -0.14 11.05 23.38
C ARG A 43 -0.51 10.14 22.21
N GLY A 44 -1.72 9.58 22.19
CA GLY A 44 -2.18 8.64 21.17
C GLY A 44 -1.78 7.19 21.45
N GLU A 45 -1.38 6.86 22.68
CA GLU A 45 -1.08 5.50 23.08
C GLU A 45 -2.35 4.79 23.59
N VAL A 46 -2.52 3.53 23.20
CA VAL A 46 -3.66 2.70 23.64
C VAL A 46 -3.39 2.20 25.06
N CYS A 47 -4.08 2.76 26.05
CA CYS A 47 -3.91 2.42 27.47
C CYS A 47 -4.72 1.19 27.89
N ALA A 48 -5.89 1.00 27.29
CA ALA A 48 -6.75 -0.14 27.57
C ALA A 48 -7.47 -0.58 26.30
N SER A 49 -7.76 -1.88 26.20
CA SER A 49 -8.61 -2.40 25.13
C SER A 49 -9.52 -3.50 25.64
N LYS A 50 -10.73 -3.56 25.08
CA LYS A 50 -11.73 -4.58 25.36
C LYS A 50 -12.27 -5.14 24.05
N ILE A 51 -12.22 -6.46 23.91
CA ILE A 51 -12.71 -7.16 22.71
C ILE A 51 -13.95 -7.97 23.09
N PHE A 52 -15.03 -7.83 22.33
CA PHE A 52 -16.30 -8.48 22.65
C PHE A 52 -17.19 -8.65 21.42
N LYS A 53 -18.16 -9.56 21.51
CA LYS A 53 -19.22 -9.73 20.50
C LYS A 53 -20.29 -8.67 20.74
N SER A 54 -20.81 -8.09 19.67
CA SER A 54 -21.79 -7.02 19.72
C SER A 54 -22.86 -7.20 18.65
N VAL A 55 -23.97 -6.50 18.83
CA VAL A 55 -24.94 -6.19 17.77
C VAL A 55 -24.83 -4.69 17.52
N ILE A 56 -24.66 -4.29 16.27
CA ILE A 56 -24.57 -2.90 15.86
C ILE A 56 -25.63 -2.59 14.81
N ARG A 57 -25.98 -1.32 14.68
CA ARG A 57 -26.83 -0.79 13.61
C ARG A 57 -26.15 0.45 13.06
N SER A 58 -25.54 0.33 11.88
CA SER A 58 -24.81 1.46 11.29
C SER A 58 -25.78 2.59 10.94
N ASN A 59 -25.49 3.83 11.37
CA ASN A 59 -26.38 4.96 11.11
C ASN A 59 -26.27 5.49 9.67
N ALA A 60 -25.14 5.29 9.00
CA ALA A 60 -24.88 5.84 7.68
C ALA A 60 -23.92 4.95 6.87
N ARG A 61 -24.02 5.07 5.54
CA ARG A 61 -23.01 4.58 4.59
C ARG A 61 -22.37 5.80 3.96
N LEU A 62 -21.10 6.02 4.25
CA LEU A 62 -20.34 7.18 3.80
C LEU A 62 -19.23 6.76 2.85
N THR A 63 -18.85 7.67 1.95
CA THR A 63 -17.69 7.53 1.07
C THR A 63 -16.51 8.32 1.62
N TYR A 64 -15.29 7.92 1.24
CA TYR A 64 -14.09 8.67 1.61
C TYR A 64 -14.09 10.10 1.05
N THR A 65 -14.73 10.33 -0.09
CA THR A 65 -14.83 11.66 -0.70
C THR A 65 -15.71 12.59 0.14
N GLU A 66 -16.88 12.12 0.60
CA GLU A 66 -17.79 12.89 1.45
C GLU A 66 -17.12 13.23 2.79
N VAL A 67 -16.57 12.23 3.47
CA VAL A 67 -15.93 12.43 4.77
C VAL A 67 -14.67 13.27 4.64
N GLY A 68 -13.84 13.02 3.62
CA GLY A 68 -12.61 13.78 3.38
C GLY A 68 -12.89 15.26 3.18
N SER A 69 -13.90 15.58 2.35
CA SER A 69 -14.33 16.97 2.12
C SER A 69 -14.83 17.63 3.40
N LEU A 70 -15.62 16.91 4.21
CA LEU A 70 -16.15 17.41 5.48
C LEU A 70 -15.02 17.71 6.49
N LEU A 71 -14.05 16.81 6.64
CA LEU A 71 -12.91 16.98 7.54
C LEU A 71 -11.99 18.13 7.10
N GLU A 72 -11.77 18.29 5.79
CA GLU A 72 -10.96 19.39 5.27
C GLU A 72 -11.60 20.76 5.47
N GLN A 73 -12.92 20.86 5.33
CA GLN A 73 -13.67 22.09 5.61
C GLN A 73 -13.56 22.46 7.09
N HIS A 74 -13.74 21.49 7.98
CA HIS A 74 -13.60 21.67 9.42
C HIS A 74 -12.19 22.17 9.80
N ARG A 75 -11.14 21.55 9.26
CA ARG A 75 -9.74 21.97 9.48
C ARG A 75 -9.44 23.39 8.98
N LYS A 76 -10.20 23.89 8.01
CA LYS A 76 -10.10 25.27 7.49
C LYS A 76 -10.92 26.27 8.32
N GLY A 77 -11.51 25.86 9.44
CA GLY A 77 -12.33 26.71 10.30
C GLY A 77 -13.68 27.10 9.68
N LYS A 78 -14.15 26.34 8.68
CA LYS A 78 -15.52 26.49 8.19
C LYS A 78 -16.42 25.65 9.10
N ASP A 79 -17.16 26.34 9.96
CA ASP A 79 -18.08 25.72 10.91
C ASP A 79 -19.28 25.06 10.22
N VAL A 80 -19.91 24.20 11.02
CA VAL A 80 -21.18 23.50 10.84
C VAL A 80 -22.25 24.44 10.25
N SER A 81 -22.56 24.28 8.96
CA SER A 81 -23.78 24.88 8.37
C SER A 81 -25.03 24.10 8.81
N GLU A 82 -26.23 24.65 8.61
CA GLU A 82 -27.49 23.93 8.82
C GLU A 82 -27.58 22.60 8.03
N ASP A 83 -26.79 22.47 6.95
CA ASP A 83 -26.69 21.27 6.12
C ASP A 83 -25.75 20.18 6.70
N THR A 84 -25.12 20.43 7.85
CA THR A 84 -24.14 19.50 8.42
C THR A 84 -24.83 18.27 8.99
N PRO A 85 -24.44 17.05 8.59
CA PRO A 85 -25.06 15.83 9.12
C PRO A 85 -24.94 15.75 10.64
N GLY A 86 -25.99 15.29 11.32
CA GLY A 86 -26.01 15.18 12.79
C GLY A 86 -24.92 14.28 13.41
N PHE A 87 -24.18 13.52 12.58
CA PHE A 87 -23.03 12.70 13.00
C PHE A 87 -21.66 13.36 12.75
N ALA A 88 -21.61 14.60 12.23
CA ALA A 88 -20.36 15.26 11.86
C ALA A 88 -19.40 15.43 13.05
N GLN A 89 -19.93 15.75 14.24
CA GLN A 89 -19.10 15.87 15.44
C GLN A 89 -18.35 14.56 15.76
N TYR A 90 -19.00 13.40 15.60
CA TYR A 90 -18.33 12.11 15.77
C TYR A 90 -17.18 11.93 14.77
N LEU A 91 -17.34 12.40 13.52
CA LEU A 91 -16.27 12.32 12.52
C LEU A 91 -15.10 13.25 12.87
N TYR A 92 -15.36 14.42 13.44
CA TYR A 92 -14.32 15.33 13.93
C TYR A 92 -13.55 14.72 15.10
N ASP A 93 -14.25 14.19 16.10
CA ASP A 93 -13.63 13.51 17.24
C ASP A 93 -12.80 12.29 16.79
N MET A 94 -13.30 11.56 15.78
CA MET A 94 -12.57 10.44 15.17
C MET A 94 -11.31 10.90 14.43
N ASP A 95 -11.35 12.05 13.74
CA ASP A 95 -10.17 12.63 13.08
C ASP A 95 -9.12 13.07 14.10
N ASP A 96 -9.52 13.70 15.19
CA ASP A 96 -8.61 14.09 16.28
C ASP A 96 -7.93 12.87 16.91
N ALA A 97 -8.70 11.81 17.19
CA ALA A 97 -8.16 10.55 17.67
C ALA A 97 -7.18 9.91 16.67
N ALA A 98 -7.51 9.92 15.37
CA ALA A 98 -6.63 9.40 14.34
C ALA A 98 -5.33 10.21 14.23
N GLN A 99 -5.38 11.54 14.35
CA GLN A 99 -4.17 12.38 14.36
C GLN A 99 -3.26 12.09 15.56
N LEU A 100 -3.82 11.79 16.73
CA LEU A 100 -3.05 11.33 17.89
C LEU A 100 -2.38 9.98 17.62
N LEU A 101 -3.13 9.01 17.08
CA LEU A 101 -2.59 7.69 16.69
C LEU A 101 -1.45 7.82 15.67
N THR A 102 -1.62 8.66 14.64
CA THR A 102 -0.56 8.93 13.66
C THR A 102 0.69 9.50 14.33
N LYS A 103 0.55 10.48 15.23
CA LYS A 103 1.71 11.07 15.95
C LYS A 103 2.45 10.01 16.77
N ALA A 104 1.73 9.19 17.52
CA ALA A 104 2.29 8.09 18.30
C ALA A 104 3.04 7.11 17.38
N ARG A 105 2.39 6.61 16.33
CA ARG A 105 2.94 5.65 15.36
C ARG A 105 4.19 6.17 14.65
N MET A 106 4.18 7.44 14.23
CA MET A 106 5.34 8.07 13.60
C MET A 106 6.50 8.25 14.59
N SER A 107 6.22 8.58 15.86
CA SER A 107 7.25 8.69 16.91
C SER A 107 7.94 7.36 17.23
N ARG A 108 7.23 6.24 17.03
CA ARG A 108 7.80 4.88 17.16
C ARG A 108 8.68 4.45 15.97
N GLY A 109 8.71 5.22 14.89
CA GLY A 109 9.51 4.90 13.70
C GLY A 109 8.72 4.27 12.55
N SER A 110 7.38 4.35 12.52
CA SER A 110 6.61 3.80 11.39
C SER A 110 6.97 4.49 10.08
N LEU A 111 7.00 3.73 9.00
CA LEU A 111 7.19 4.24 7.65
C LEU A 111 5.83 4.59 7.05
N ASP A 112 5.70 5.78 6.49
CA ASP A 112 4.48 6.24 5.82
C ASP A 112 4.85 6.70 4.40
N PHE A 113 4.36 5.94 3.41
CA PHE A 113 4.57 6.22 2.00
C PHE A 113 3.29 6.82 1.45
N ASP A 114 3.29 8.13 1.18
CA ASP A 114 2.16 8.84 0.57
C ASP A 114 2.23 8.67 -0.96
N LEU A 115 2.12 7.42 -1.43
CA LEU A 115 2.18 7.08 -2.84
C LEU A 115 0.77 7.01 -3.43
N PRO A 116 0.44 7.81 -4.45
CA PRO A 116 -0.85 7.70 -5.12
C PRO A 116 -0.93 6.40 -5.91
N ASP A 117 -2.08 5.72 -5.78
CA ASP A 117 -2.39 4.52 -6.56
C ASP A 117 -3.08 4.89 -7.88
N PRO A 118 -2.81 4.15 -8.97
CA PRO A 118 -3.49 4.37 -10.23
C PRO A 118 -4.87 3.73 -10.25
N VAL A 119 -5.91 4.54 -10.43
CA VAL A 119 -7.28 4.07 -10.63
C VAL A 119 -7.63 4.10 -12.11
N ILE A 120 -7.97 2.93 -12.64
CA ILE A 120 -8.39 2.77 -14.04
C ILE A 120 -9.90 2.96 -14.12
N ILE A 121 -10.32 4.02 -14.79
CA ILE A 121 -11.71 4.30 -15.09
C ILE A 121 -12.09 3.54 -16.36
N LEU A 122 -13.19 2.78 -16.29
CA LEU A 122 -13.70 1.97 -17.38
C LEU A 122 -15.00 2.58 -17.93
N ASP A 123 -15.16 2.55 -19.24
CA ASP A 123 -16.43 2.91 -19.90
C ASP A 123 -17.50 1.81 -19.74
N LEU A 124 -18.68 2.04 -20.29
CA LEU A 124 -19.82 1.10 -20.25
C LEU A 124 -19.52 -0.24 -20.94
N GLN A 125 -18.54 -0.27 -21.84
CA GLN A 125 -18.08 -1.44 -22.57
C GLN A 125 -16.91 -2.15 -21.86
N GLY A 126 -16.43 -1.63 -20.73
CA GLY A 126 -15.32 -2.18 -19.96
C GLY A 126 -13.94 -1.89 -20.54
N LYS A 127 -13.82 -0.88 -21.41
CA LYS A 127 -12.55 -0.37 -21.95
C LYS A 127 -12.02 0.76 -21.04
N PRO A 128 -10.70 0.84 -20.81
CA PRO A 128 -10.10 1.97 -20.08
C PRO A 128 -10.35 3.30 -20.79
N GLU A 129 -11.07 4.19 -20.11
CA GLU A 129 -11.35 5.56 -20.54
C GLU A 129 -10.29 6.53 -20.01
N ASP A 130 -9.89 6.37 -18.74
CA ASP A 130 -8.89 7.22 -18.08
C ASP A 130 -8.09 6.46 -17.00
N ILE A 131 -6.95 7.03 -16.60
CA ILE A 131 -6.11 6.55 -15.50
C ILE A 131 -5.82 7.74 -14.59
N VAL A 132 -6.50 7.78 -13.45
CA VAL A 132 -6.43 8.88 -12.49
C VAL A 132 -5.63 8.52 -11.25
N ARG A 133 -5.17 9.57 -10.55
CA ARG A 133 -4.54 9.46 -9.22
C ARG A 133 -5.63 9.30 -8.17
N GLU A 134 -5.58 8.23 -7.40
CA GLU A 134 -6.32 8.19 -6.13
C GLU A 134 -5.45 8.80 -5.05
N GLU A 135 -5.86 9.98 -4.58
CA GLU A 135 -5.16 10.68 -3.51
C GLU A 135 -5.69 10.25 -2.14
N ARG A 136 -4.75 10.01 -1.21
CA ARG A 136 -5.06 9.62 0.16
C ARG A 136 -5.46 10.85 1.00
N ASN A 137 -6.76 11.11 1.02
CA ASN A 137 -7.38 12.19 1.80
C ASN A 137 -7.45 11.87 3.33
N PRO A 138 -7.87 12.83 4.18
CA PRO A 138 -7.97 12.62 5.63
C PRO A 138 -8.85 11.44 6.07
N ALA A 139 -9.94 11.15 5.36
CA ALA A 139 -10.84 10.05 5.71
C ALA A 139 -10.16 8.68 5.54
N HIS A 140 -9.32 8.51 4.51
CA HIS A 140 -8.53 7.31 4.33
C HIS A 140 -7.57 7.09 5.51
N ARG A 141 -6.88 8.17 5.92
CA ARG A 141 -5.92 8.14 7.04
C ARG A 141 -6.62 7.80 8.35
N LEU A 142 -7.78 8.41 8.60
CA LEU A 142 -8.60 8.13 9.78
C LEU A 142 -8.94 6.65 9.90
N ILE A 143 -9.52 6.06 8.85
CA ILE A 143 -9.89 4.64 8.86
C ILE A 143 -8.64 3.76 9.01
N GLU A 144 -7.56 4.08 8.31
CA GLU A 144 -6.32 3.31 8.41
C GLU A 144 -5.76 3.24 9.84
N GLU A 145 -5.68 4.37 10.55
CA GLU A 145 -5.18 4.40 11.93
C GLU A 145 -6.06 3.57 12.87
N PHE A 146 -7.39 3.65 12.71
CA PHE A 146 -8.31 2.85 13.51
C PHE A 146 -8.16 1.36 13.22
N MET A 147 -7.95 0.99 11.96
CA MET A 147 -7.74 -0.40 11.58
C MET A 147 -6.40 -0.92 12.13
N ILE A 148 -5.33 -0.12 12.08
CA ILE A 148 -4.01 -0.47 12.64
C ILE A 148 -4.13 -0.68 14.15
N ALA A 149 -4.71 0.29 14.88
CA ALA A 149 -4.86 0.20 16.32
C ALA A 149 -5.68 -1.02 16.75
N ALA A 150 -6.79 -1.32 16.05
CA ALA A 150 -7.59 -2.51 16.32
C ALA A 150 -6.81 -3.81 16.05
N ASN A 151 -6.03 -3.86 14.98
CA ASN A 151 -5.17 -5.00 14.63
C ASN A 151 -4.08 -5.22 15.70
N GLU A 152 -3.43 -4.16 16.18
CA GLU A 152 -2.42 -4.23 17.26
C GLU A 152 -3.03 -4.68 18.58
N ALA A 153 -4.19 -4.13 18.96
CA ALA A 153 -4.90 -4.49 20.20
C ALA A 153 -5.33 -5.97 20.20
N VAL A 154 -5.87 -6.45 19.07
CA VAL A 154 -6.28 -7.86 18.92
C VAL A 154 -5.09 -8.80 18.94
N ALA A 155 -4.02 -8.46 18.22
CA ALA A 155 -2.80 -9.27 18.21
C ALA A 155 -2.22 -9.38 19.62
N SER A 156 -2.06 -8.25 20.30
CA SER A 156 -1.55 -8.18 21.67
C SER A 156 -2.41 -8.97 22.66
N TYR A 157 -3.74 -8.84 22.58
CA TYR A 157 -4.66 -9.60 23.41
C TYR A 157 -4.48 -11.11 23.24
N LEU A 158 -4.41 -11.60 22.00
CA LEU A 158 -4.21 -13.04 21.75
C LEU A 158 -2.84 -13.50 22.25
N THR A 159 -1.78 -12.74 22.00
CA THR A 159 -0.42 -13.08 22.42
C THR A 159 -0.29 -13.16 23.94
N VAL A 160 -0.79 -12.16 24.68
CA VAL A 160 -0.72 -12.12 26.16
C VAL A 160 -1.51 -13.28 26.78
N ASN A 161 -2.61 -13.71 26.15
CA ASN A 161 -3.38 -14.87 26.59
C ASN A 161 -2.78 -16.22 26.13
N GLY A 162 -1.54 -16.24 25.62
CA GLY A 162 -0.84 -17.44 25.19
C GLY A 162 -1.40 -18.09 23.92
N CYS A 163 -2.19 -17.36 23.13
CA CYS A 163 -2.77 -17.84 21.88
C CYS A 163 -1.91 -17.38 20.70
N LYS A 164 -1.16 -18.30 20.08
CA LYS A 164 -0.56 -18.05 18.77
C LYS A 164 -1.67 -17.83 17.74
N CYS A 165 -1.47 -16.88 16.84
CA CYS A 165 -2.41 -16.57 15.76
C CYS A 165 -1.65 -16.35 14.44
N ALA A 166 -2.37 -16.01 13.37
CA ALA A 166 -1.75 -15.66 12.10
C ALA A 166 -1.23 -14.21 12.14
N TYR A 167 -0.07 -14.01 12.76
CA TYR A 167 0.60 -12.71 12.82
C TYR A 167 0.95 -12.23 11.42
N ARG A 168 0.85 -10.92 11.20
CA ARG A 168 1.34 -10.25 10.00
C ARG A 168 2.69 -9.65 10.32
N VAL A 169 3.75 -10.29 9.84
CA VAL A 169 5.13 -9.95 10.19
C VAL A 169 5.86 -9.32 9.02
N HIS A 170 6.80 -8.43 9.32
CA HIS A 170 7.60 -7.73 8.34
C HIS A 170 9.02 -7.54 8.90
N GLU A 171 9.97 -8.24 8.30
CA GLU A 171 11.38 -8.22 8.69
C GLU A 171 12.05 -6.91 8.22
N PRO A 172 13.08 -6.42 8.93
CA PRO A 172 13.92 -5.35 8.41
C PRO A 172 14.63 -5.80 7.11
N PRO A 173 15.04 -4.85 6.25
CA PRO A 173 15.86 -5.16 5.09
C PRO A 173 17.22 -5.74 5.51
N ASP A 174 17.81 -6.57 4.64
CA ASP A 174 19.16 -7.10 4.85
C ASP A 174 20.24 -6.11 4.36
N ASP A 175 21.49 -6.35 4.79
CA ASP A 175 22.63 -5.49 4.47
C ASP A 175 22.86 -5.36 2.96
N GLU A 176 22.68 -6.45 2.20
CA GLU A 176 22.82 -6.45 0.74
C GLU A 176 21.81 -5.50 0.08
N SER A 177 20.55 -5.56 0.51
CA SER A 177 19.48 -4.66 0.03
C SER A 177 19.77 -3.20 0.39
N LEU A 178 20.33 -2.94 1.58
CA LEU A 178 20.72 -1.60 2.01
C LEU A 178 21.90 -1.04 1.22
N ILE A 179 22.91 -1.86 0.91
CA ILE A 179 24.04 -1.49 0.06
C ILE A 179 23.55 -1.12 -1.34
N GLY A 180 22.72 -1.98 -1.95
CA GLY A 180 22.13 -1.72 -3.28
C GLY A 180 21.26 -0.46 -3.31
N LEU A 181 20.47 -0.22 -2.25
CA LEU A 181 19.69 1.01 -2.11
C LEU A 181 20.60 2.24 -2.02
N SER A 182 21.66 2.20 -1.20
CA SER A 182 22.61 3.32 -1.07
C SER A 182 23.31 3.65 -2.39
N GLN A 183 23.73 2.63 -3.15
CA GLN A 183 24.32 2.80 -4.48
C GLN A 183 23.34 3.44 -5.47
N THR A 184 22.08 2.99 -5.47
CA THR A 184 21.04 3.54 -6.34
C THR A 184 20.67 4.97 -5.94
N LEU A 185 20.58 5.27 -4.65
CA LEU A 185 20.34 6.63 -4.16
C LEU A 185 21.46 7.59 -4.56
N LYS A 186 22.72 7.12 -4.58
CA LYS A 186 23.86 7.92 -5.02
C LYS A 186 23.75 8.34 -6.49
N SER A 187 23.18 7.51 -7.35
CA SER A 187 23.00 7.83 -8.78
C SER A 187 21.96 8.93 -9.01
N VAL A 188 20.94 9.00 -8.16
CA VAL A 188 19.94 10.10 -8.13
C VAL A 188 20.44 11.32 -7.34
N GLY A 189 21.73 11.39 -7.01
CA GLY A 189 22.35 12.52 -6.32
C GLY A 189 22.18 12.54 -4.80
N MET A 190 21.70 11.44 -4.19
CA MET A 190 21.45 11.33 -2.76
C MET A 190 22.47 10.41 -2.07
N LYS A 191 23.35 10.99 -1.24
CA LYS A 191 24.24 10.20 -0.37
C LYS A 191 23.52 9.89 0.94
N VAL A 192 23.28 8.61 1.21
CA VAL A 192 22.64 8.13 2.43
C VAL A 192 23.41 6.92 2.96
N SER A 193 23.77 6.95 4.25
CA SER A 193 24.40 5.83 4.94
C SER A 193 23.41 5.14 5.86
N PHE A 194 23.17 3.85 5.61
CA PHE A 194 22.30 3.02 6.45
C PHE A 194 23.04 2.35 7.61
N ALA A 195 24.38 2.45 7.68
CA ALA A 195 25.18 1.85 8.76
C ALA A 195 24.99 2.55 10.12
N GLY A 196 24.79 1.77 11.18
CA GLY A 196 24.64 2.23 12.58
C GLY A 196 23.36 3.04 12.86
N GLY A 197 22.99 3.18 14.13
CA GLY A 197 21.80 3.94 14.55
C GLY A 197 20.46 3.28 14.17
N ASP A 198 19.36 4.01 14.39
CA ASP A 198 18.01 3.54 14.09
C ASP A 198 17.69 3.64 12.59
N LEU A 199 17.53 2.48 11.95
CA LEU A 199 17.22 2.35 10.53
C LEU A 199 15.85 2.93 10.18
N SER A 200 14.85 2.79 11.05
CA SER A 200 13.51 3.31 10.81
C SER A 200 13.52 4.83 10.70
N ASN A 201 14.20 5.50 11.63
CA ASN A 201 14.38 6.95 11.62
C ASN A 201 15.11 7.42 10.34
N LYS A 202 16.15 6.69 9.90
CA LYS A 202 16.83 7.01 8.63
C LYS A 202 15.90 6.94 7.42
N PHE A 203 15.03 5.93 7.34
CA PHE A 203 14.03 5.85 6.28
C PHE A 203 13.00 6.97 6.39
N GLN A 204 12.51 7.30 7.58
CA GLN A 204 11.59 8.44 7.78
C GLN A 204 12.22 9.75 7.32
N GLN A 205 13.47 10.03 7.70
CA GLN A 205 14.20 11.22 7.25
C GLN A 205 14.37 11.27 5.74
N LEU A 206 14.66 10.11 5.11
CA LEU A 206 14.78 10.02 3.66
C LEU A 206 13.46 10.31 2.96
N ILE A 207 12.35 9.71 3.42
CA ILE A 207 11.00 9.94 2.90
C ILE A 207 10.62 11.42 3.03
N GLN A 208 10.82 12.02 4.20
CA GLN A 208 10.53 13.45 4.41
C GLN A 208 11.41 14.36 3.53
N ARG A 209 12.68 14.00 3.32
CA ARG A 209 13.61 14.78 2.48
C ARG A 209 13.18 14.82 1.02
N VAL A 210 12.50 13.79 0.51
CA VAL A 210 12.06 13.71 -0.88
C VAL A 210 10.62 14.16 -1.09
N ARG A 211 9.85 14.35 -0.03
CA ARG A 211 8.44 14.77 -0.10
C ARG A 211 8.23 16.03 -0.94
N GLY A 212 7.26 15.99 -1.84
CA GLY A 212 6.93 17.06 -2.78
C GLY A 212 7.91 17.24 -3.94
N LYS A 213 9.00 16.46 -4.01
CA LYS A 213 9.97 16.53 -5.12
C LYS A 213 9.57 15.56 -6.23
N ARG A 214 10.00 15.87 -7.46
CA ARG A 214 9.76 14.99 -8.63
C ARG A 214 10.27 13.55 -8.44
N ILE A 215 11.31 13.36 -7.64
CA ILE A 215 11.91 12.06 -7.33
C ILE A 215 11.27 11.33 -6.15
N GLU A 216 10.26 11.92 -5.48
CA GLU A 216 9.60 11.32 -4.31
C GLU A 216 9.15 9.89 -4.58
N ARG A 217 8.37 9.71 -5.66
CA ARG A 217 7.82 8.41 -6.03
C ARG A 217 8.92 7.39 -6.32
N LEU A 218 9.93 7.78 -7.09
CA LEU A 218 11.08 6.94 -7.42
C LEU A 218 11.80 6.48 -6.13
N VAL A 219 12.16 7.41 -5.25
CA VAL A 219 12.88 7.10 -4.02
C VAL A 219 12.03 6.23 -3.09
N SER A 220 10.74 6.52 -2.94
CA SER A 220 9.82 5.69 -2.18
C SER A 220 9.73 4.27 -2.73
N TYR A 221 9.67 4.07 -4.05
CA TYR A 221 9.73 2.74 -4.65
C TYR A 221 11.07 2.02 -4.43
N LEU A 222 12.19 2.75 -4.46
CA LEU A 222 13.50 2.17 -4.15
C LEU A 222 13.57 1.69 -2.70
N ILE A 223 13.05 2.46 -1.75
CA ILE A 223 12.96 2.04 -0.34
C ILE A 223 12.05 0.80 -0.24
N LEU A 224 10.84 0.85 -0.79
CA LEU A 224 9.90 -0.28 -0.77
C LEU A 224 10.48 -1.57 -1.37
N ARG A 225 11.31 -1.45 -2.42
CA ARG A 225 12.00 -2.58 -3.04
C ARG A 225 13.11 -3.17 -2.15
N ALA A 226 13.77 -2.36 -1.33
CA ALA A 226 14.77 -2.82 -0.38
C ALA A 226 14.14 -3.52 0.83
N LEU A 227 12.92 -3.13 1.22
CA LEU A 227 12.17 -3.76 2.30
C LEU A 227 11.78 -5.20 1.97
N LYS A 228 11.66 -6.03 3.02
CA LYS A 228 11.15 -7.40 2.88
C LYS A 228 9.64 -7.38 2.64
N ILE A 229 9.14 -8.37 1.90
CA ILE A 229 7.69 -8.51 1.71
C ILE A 229 7.09 -9.05 3.02
N ALA A 230 6.11 -8.34 3.58
CA ALA A 230 5.38 -8.79 4.75
C ALA A 230 4.67 -10.14 4.47
N LYS A 231 4.59 -11.00 5.49
CA LYS A 231 4.04 -12.36 5.37
C LYS A 231 3.20 -12.72 6.59
N TYR A 232 2.36 -13.74 6.44
CA TYR A 232 1.69 -14.36 7.56
C TYR A 232 2.60 -15.40 8.21
N SER A 233 2.64 -15.42 9.55
CA SER A 233 3.51 -16.31 10.33
C SER A 233 2.81 -16.73 11.63
N PRO A 234 3.03 -17.97 12.13
CA PRO A 234 2.61 -18.37 13.47
C PRO A 234 3.51 -17.76 14.57
N GLU A 235 4.73 -17.37 14.21
CA GLU A 235 5.68 -16.71 15.11
C GLU A 235 5.61 -15.20 14.94
N ASN A 236 5.52 -14.49 16.06
CA ASN A 236 5.56 -13.04 16.09
C ASN A 236 7.02 -12.57 16.12
N ILE A 237 7.43 -11.85 15.08
CA ILE A 237 8.74 -11.20 14.99
C ILE A 237 8.62 -9.67 14.84
N GLY A 238 7.41 -9.14 15.04
CA GLY A 238 7.09 -7.73 14.80
C GLY A 238 6.87 -7.37 13.32
N HIS A 239 6.60 -6.10 13.09
CA HIS A 239 6.32 -5.52 11.78
C HIS A 239 7.11 -4.23 11.59
N PHE A 240 8.28 -4.34 10.95
CA PHE A 240 9.25 -3.26 10.76
C PHE A 240 8.61 -1.99 10.18
N GLY A 241 7.92 -2.09 9.04
CA GLY A 241 7.33 -0.92 8.38
C GLY A 241 6.24 -0.18 9.18
N LEU A 242 5.61 -0.85 10.15
CA LEU A 242 4.60 -0.24 11.03
C LEU A 242 5.18 0.18 12.38
N ALA A 243 6.46 -0.12 12.63
CA ALA A 243 7.09 -0.02 13.96
C ALA A 243 6.25 -0.66 15.07
N SER A 244 5.70 -1.85 14.78
CA SER A 244 4.82 -2.59 15.70
C SER A 244 5.48 -3.86 16.19
N SER A 245 5.46 -4.12 17.49
CA SER A 245 6.02 -5.33 18.10
C SER A 245 5.08 -6.55 17.99
N CYS A 246 3.79 -6.33 17.79
CA CYS A 246 2.79 -7.38 17.67
C CYS A 246 1.64 -6.92 16.77
N TYR A 247 1.54 -7.52 15.58
CA TYR A 247 0.56 -7.13 14.58
C TYR A 247 -0.08 -8.35 13.91
N ALA A 248 -1.41 -8.32 13.75
CA ALA A 248 -2.18 -9.34 13.05
C ALA A 248 -3.37 -8.68 12.36
N HIS A 249 -3.68 -9.11 11.13
CA HIS A 249 -4.87 -8.62 10.44
C HIS A 249 -6.14 -9.20 11.09
N PHE A 250 -7.05 -8.31 11.49
CA PHE A 250 -8.32 -8.64 12.14
C PHE A 250 -9.53 -7.98 11.45
N THR A 251 -9.32 -6.81 10.83
CA THR A 251 -10.39 -5.89 10.41
C THR A 251 -11.05 -6.21 9.07
N SER A 252 -10.69 -7.29 8.39
CA SER A 252 -11.26 -7.64 7.07
C SER A 252 -11.53 -9.14 6.87
N PRO A 253 -12.29 -9.81 7.77
CA PRO A 253 -12.56 -11.24 7.71
C PRO A 253 -13.39 -11.67 6.49
N ILE A 254 -14.10 -10.74 5.83
CA ILE A 254 -14.88 -11.00 4.62
C ILE A 254 -13.99 -11.27 3.40
N ARG A 255 -12.79 -10.67 3.35
CA ARG A 255 -11.90 -10.69 2.18
C ARG A 255 -10.51 -11.26 2.46
N ARG A 256 -10.17 -11.59 3.71
CA ARG A 256 -8.89 -12.18 4.11
C ARG A 256 -9.12 -13.34 5.07
N TYR A 257 -8.65 -14.53 4.70
CA TYR A 257 -8.79 -15.72 5.54
C TYR A 257 -7.98 -15.63 6.86
N PRO A 258 -6.80 -14.99 6.92
CA PRO A 258 -6.10 -14.77 8.18
C PRO A 258 -6.92 -14.02 9.23
N ASP A 259 -7.64 -12.97 8.84
CA ASP A 259 -8.56 -12.26 9.71
C ASP A 259 -9.67 -13.19 10.22
N LEU A 260 -10.23 -14.04 9.35
CA LEU A 260 -11.22 -15.04 9.77
C LEU A 260 -10.65 -16.04 10.77
N MET A 261 -9.38 -16.45 10.63
CA MET A 261 -8.69 -17.28 11.62
C MET A 261 -8.53 -16.55 12.96
N VAL A 262 -8.10 -15.28 12.94
CA VAL A 262 -7.99 -14.43 14.14
C VAL A 262 -9.34 -14.29 14.84
N HIS A 263 -10.43 -14.07 14.11
CA HIS A 263 -11.80 -14.04 14.67
C HIS A 263 -12.19 -15.36 15.34
N ARG A 264 -11.79 -16.51 14.79
CA ARG A 264 -12.04 -17.83 15.40
C ARG A 264 -11.27 -17.99 16.72
N PHE A 265 -9.99 -17.61 16.75
CA PHE A 265 -9.17 -17.64 17.96
C PHE A 265 -9.73 -16.70 19.04
N LEU A 266 -10.13 -15.48 18.67
CA LEU A 266 -10.77 -14.53 19.59
C LEU A 266 -12.05 -15.09 20.19
N LYS A 267 -12.98 -15.59 19.34
CA LYS A 267 -14.25 -16.16 19.81
C LYS A 267 -14.06 -17.33 20.77
N GLN A 268 -12.96 -18.06 20.63
CA GLN A 268 -12.59 -19.15 21.53
C GLN A 268 -12.07 -18.60 22.87
N GLN A 269 -11.13 -17.65 22.85
CA GLN A 269 -10.60 -17.04 24.08
C GLN A 269 -11.72 -16.39 24.91
N LEU A 270 -12.67 -15.72 24.25
CA LEU A 270 -13.83 -15.12 24.90
C LEU A 270 -14.83 -16.12 25.52
N LYS A 271 -14.78 -17.41 25.14
CA LYS A 271 -15.61 -18.47 25.78
C LYS A 271 -14.98 -19.04 27.06
N GLY A 272 -13.74 -18.66 27.39
CA GLY A 272 -12.98 -19.19 28.52
C GLY A 272 -12.32 -20.54 28.24
N LYS A 273 -11.30 -20.88 29.05
CA LYS A 273 -10.43 -22.07 28.90
C LYS A 273 -11.19 -23.41 28.90
N SER A 274 -12.43 -23.44 29.39
CA SER A 274 -13.18 -24.67 29.70
C SER A 274 -14.03 -25.22 28.54
N LYS A 275 -14.23 -24.49 27.44
CA LYS A 275 -15.12 -24.96 26.33
C LYS A 275 -14.53 -24.70 24.95
N GLY A 276 -13.59 -25.58 24.59
CA GLY A 276 -13.18 -25.86 23.22
C GLY A 276 -11.78 -25.35 22.90
N LYS A 277 -10.80 -26.25 22.84
CA LYS A 277 -9.55 -25.98 22.09
C LYS A 277 -9.94 -25.73 20.63
N VAL A 278 -9.52 -24.63 20.01
CA VAL A 278 -9.42 -24.62 18.55
C VAL A 278 -8.46 -25.74 18.22
N LYS A 279 -8.95 -26.74 17.48
CA LYS A 279 -8.22 -27.95 17.08
C LYS A 279 -7.10 -27.65 16.07
N MET A 280 -6.64 -26.40 15.97
CA MET A 280 -5.55 -26.04 15.08
C MET A 280 -4.24 -26.32 15.79
N THR A 281 -3.51 -27.32 15.32
CA THR A 281 -2.15 -27.58 15.80
C THR A 281 -1.21 -26.48 15.29
N ASN A 282 -0.02 -26.38 15.89
CA ASN A 282 1.00 -25.43 15.43
C ASN A 282 1.40 -25.69 13.98
N GLU A 283 1.45 -26.96 13.58
CA GLU A 283 1.76 -27.40 12.22
C GLU A 283 0.67 -26.93 11.24
N ALA A 284 -0.60 -27.10 11.59
CA ALA A 284 -1.70 -26.66 10.75
C ALA A 284 -1.78 -25.13 10.66
N LEU A 285 -1.44 -24.39 11.72
CA LEU A 285 -1.31 -22.93 11.66
C LEU A 285 -0.14 -22.50 10.76
N LYS A 286 1.01 -23.18 10.84
CA LYS A 286 2.17 -22.92 9.97
C LYS A 286 1.84 -23.16 8.49
N GLU A 287 1.13 -24.23 8.18
CA GLU A 287 0.67 -24.52 6.82
C GLU A 287 -0.34 -23.46 6.34
N ALA A 288 -1.33 -23.12 7.16
CA ALA A 288 -2.35 -22.14 6.81
C ALA A 288 -1.77 -20.73 6.55
N THR A 289 -0.85 -20.28 7.40
CA THR A 289 -0.16 -18.98 7.25
C THR A 289 0.72 -18.95 6.00
N HIS A 290 1.45 -20.04 5.72
CA HIS A 290 2.21 -20.20 4.48
C HIS A 290 1.28 -20.14 3.25
N HIS A 291 0.20 -20.92 3.23
CA HIS A 291 -0.79 -20.92 2.15
C HIS A 291 -1.36 -19.52 1.91
N CYS A 292 -1.75 -18.81 2.96
CA CYS A 292 -2.29 -17.45 2.84
C CYS A 292 -1.28 -16.49 2.22
N SER A 293 -0.02 -16.56 2.63
CA SER A 293 1.06 -15.72 2.08
C SER A 293 1.33 -16.02 0.60
N VAL A 294 1.32 -17.29 0.20
CA VAL A 294 1.48 -17.69 -1.21
C VAL A 294 0.32 -17.16 -2.07
N ARG A 295 -0.91 -17.29 -1.58
CA ARG A 295 -2.11 -16.86 -2.32
C ARG A 295 -2.24 -15.35 -2.41
N GLU A 296 -1.85 -14.61 -1.37
CA GLU A 296 -1.74 -13.15 -1.41
C GLU A 296 -0.78 -12.71 -2.53
N ARG A 297 0.43 -13.29 -2.59
CA ARG A 297 1.40 -12.96 -3.66
C ARG A 297 0.89 -13.31 -5.05
N ALA A 298 0.20 -14.45 -5.19
CA ALA A 298 -0.39 -14.86 -6.46
C ALA A 298 -1.49 -13.87 -6.91
N ALA A 299 -2.35 -13.43 -5.98
CA ALA A 299 -3.38 -12.42 -6.24
C ALA A 299 -2.74 -11.09 -6.67
N MET A 300 -1.81 -10.55 -5.88
CA MET A 300 -1.08 -9.31 -6.22
C MET A 300 -0.40 -9.40 -7.60
N GLY A 301 0.17 -10.56 -7.94
CA GLY A 301 0.78 -10.80 -9.25
C GLY A 301 -0.24 -10.77 -10.39
N ALA A 302 -1.44 -11.32 -10.18
CA ALA A 302 -2.53 -11.27 -11.16
C ALA A 302 -3.10 -9.85 -11.32
N GLU A 303 -3.34 -9.16 -10.21
CA GLU A 303 -3.83 -7.78 -10.17
C GLU A 303 -2.87 -6.85 -10.93
N ARG A 304 -1.56 -6.92 -10.62
CA ARG A 304 -0.53 -6.15 -11.31
C ARG A 304 -0.49 -6.43 -12.81
N LYS A 305 -0.64 -7.69 -13.23
CA LYS A 305 -0.66 -8.06 -14.66
C LYS A 305 -1.85 -7.44 -15.37
N ILE A 306 -3.04 -7.52 -14.78
CA ILE A 306 -4.25 -6.94 -15.37
C ILE A 306 -4.15 -5.42 -15.41
N VAL A 307 -3.67 -4.77 -14.36
CA VAL A 307 -3.41 -3.32 -14.37
C VAL A 307 -2.48 -2.96 -15.54
N LYS A 308 -1.35 -3.66 -15.71
CA LYS A 308 -0.45 -3.41 -16.86
C LYS A 308 -1.11 -3.65 -18.22
N MET A 309 -1.94 -4.68 -18.35
CA MET A 309 -2.69 -4.92 -19.59
C MET A 309 -3.68 -3.80 -19.88
N ARG A 310 -4.40 -3.30 -18.86
CA ARG A 310 -5.35 -2.19 -19.00
C ARG A 310 -4.65 -0.87 -19.27
N GLN A 311 -3.50 -0.61 -18.65
CA GLN A 311 -2.63 0.51 -18.98
C GLN A 311 -2.15 0.46 -20.44
N ALA A 312 -1.73 -0.70 -20.92
CA ALA A 312 -1.38 -0.88 -22.32
C ALA A 312 -2.60 -0.66 -23.24
N GLN A 313 -3.77 -1.18 -22.87
CA GLN A 313 -5.00 -0.94 -23.64
C GLN A 313 -5.32 0.56 -23.75
N PHE A 314 -5.15 1.32 -22.66
CA PHE A 314 -5.30 2.77 -22.65
C PHE A 314 -4.27 3.48 -23.56
N MET A 315 -3.02 3.03 -23.57
CA MET A 315 -1.97 3.62 -24.41
C MET A 315 -2.05 3.22 -25.89
N ALA A 316 -2.79 2.18 -26.24
CA ALA A 316 -2.90 1.70 -27.61
C ALA A 316 -3.48 2.75 -28.56
N ASP A 317 -4.45 3.53 -28.08
CA ASP A 317 -5.05 4.63 -28.86
C ASP A 317 -4.15 5.88 -28.94
N ARG A 318 -3.00 5.89 -28.25
CA ARG A 318 -2.08 7.02 -28.11
C ARG A 318 -0.73 6.78 -28.80
N VAL A 319 -0.67 5.79 -29.70
CA VAL A 319 0.55 5.51 -30.48
C VAL A 319 0.91 6.73 -31.34
N GLY A 320 2.17 7.18 -31.25
CA GLY A 320 2.66 8.38 -31.92
C GLY A 320 2.62 9.65 -31.07
N GLU A 321 1.86 9.67 -29.98
CA GLU A 321 1.78 10.81 -29.06
C GLU A 321 3.05 10.98 -28.21
N ARG A 322 3.25 12.20 -27.71
CA ARG A 322 4.45 12.61 -26.97
C ARG A 322 4.10 12.85 -25.50
N PHE A 323 4.95 12.33 -24.62
CA PHE A 323 4.77 12.45 -23.18
C PHE A 323 6.06 12.87 -22.50
N THR A 324 5.92 13.52 -21.35
CA THR A 324 7.02 13.72 -20.40
C THR A 324 6.98 12.62 -19.35
N GLY A 325 8.15 12.26 -18.85
CA GLY A 325 8.27 11.28 -17.78
C GLY A 325 9.63 11.32 -17.11
N ILE A 326 9.79 10.44 -16.15
CA ILE A 326 11.04 10.22 -15.43
C ILE A 326 11.57 8.83 -15.71
N ILE A 327 12.90 8.68 -15.76
CA ILE A 327 13.50 7.36 -15.84
C ILE A 327 13.28 6.63 -14.50
N SER A 328 12.43 5.61 -14.49
CA SER A 328 12.08 4.82 -13.30
C SER A 328 13.01 3.62 -13.09
N GLY A 329 13.69 3.18 -14.15
CA GLY A 329 14.49 1.95 -14.12
C GLY A 329 15.55 1.91 -15.21
N LEU A 330 16.68 1.27 -14.93
CA LEU A 330 17.76 1.06 -15.89
C LEU A 330 18.03 -0.45 -16.03
N THR A 331 18.38 -0.87 -17.24
CA THR A 331 18.82 -2.23 -17.55
C THR A 331 19.92 -2.18 -18.60
N ALA A 332 20.64 -3.29 -18.79
CA ALA A 332 21.60 -3.41 -19.89
C ALA A 332 20.99 -3.25 -21.30
N ARG A 333 19.66 -3.37 -21.44
CA ARG A 333 18.96 -3.31 -22.72
C ARG A 333 18.28 -1.97 -23.00
N GLY A 334 18.19 -1.08 -22.01
CA GLY A 334 17.39 0.13 -22.09
C GLY A 334 16.96 0.62 -20.72
N PHE A 335 16.03 1.55 -20.71
CA PHE A 335 15.51 2.15 -19.49
C PHE A 335 13.99 2.26 -19.51
N PHE A 336 13.40 2.16 -18.32
CA PHE A 336 11.98 2.37 -18.10
C PHE A 336 11.71 3.84 -17.86
N VAL A 337 10.63 4.34 -18.45
CA VAL A 337 10.14 5.71 -18.28
C VAL A 337 8.74 5.62 -17.74
N GLU A 338 8.53 6.24 -16.58
CA GLU A 338 7.21 6.42 -16.00
C GLU A 338 6.68 7.80 -16.39
N LEU A 339 5.50 7.85 -16.99
CA LEU A 339 4.92 9.11 -17.46
C LEU A 339 4.46 9.99 -16.29
N ASP A 340 4.53 11.31 -16.47
CA ASP A 340 4.11 12.25 -15.44
C ASP A 340 2.57 12.27 -15.30
N GLN A 341 1.86 12.19 -16.43
CA GLN A 341 0.41 12.35 -16.53
C GLN A 341 -0.35 11.08 -16.15
N PHE A 342 0.09 9.96 -16.69
CA PHE A 342 -0.53 8.65 -16.50
C PHE A 342 0.47 7.78 -15.75
N PHE A 343 0.04 6.98 -14.77
CA PHE A 343 0.89 6.07 -13.95
C PHE A 343 1.36 4.86 -14.75
N VAL A 344 1.82 5.14 -15.96
CA VAL A 344 2.11 4.19 -17.00
C VAL A 344 3.60 4.19 -17.19
N GLU A 345 4.16 2.99 -17.10
CA GLU A 345 5.56 2.73 -17.36
C GLU A 345 5.71 2.09 -18.75
N GLY A 346 6.64 2.62 -19.54
CA GLY A 346 7.04 2.04 -20.81
C GLY A 346 8.56 1.95 -20.94
N PHE A 347 9.04 1.26 -21.95
CA PHE A 347 10.45 0.92 -22.09
C PHE A 347 11.08 1.61 -23.31
N VAL A 348 12.26 2.21 -23.13
CA VAL A 348 13.09 2.75 -24.22
C VAL A 348 14.27 1.79 -24.44
N PRO A 349 14.29 1.02 -25.54
CA PRO A 349 15.42 0.17 -25.88
C PRO A 349 16.66 0.98 -26.27
N LEU A 350 17.86 0.58 -25.83
CA LEU A 350 19.10 1.23 -26.26
C LEU A 350 19.33 1.17 -27.76
N VAL A 351 18.91 0.07 -28.40
CA VAL A 351 18.97 -0.08 -29.86
C VAL A 351 18.13 0.94 -30.62
N SER A 352 17.23 1.66 -29.94
CA SER A 352 16.45 2.75 -30.55
C SER A 352 17.17 4.10 -30.52
N LEU A 353 18.28 4.21 -29.78
CA LEU A 353 19.13 5.39 -29.70
C LEU A 353 20.21 5.28 -30.79
N SER A 354 20.01 5.98 -31.90
CA SER A 354 20.89 5.91 -33.06
C SER A 354 22.03 6.94 -33.06
N ASP A 355 22.05 7.82 -32.06
CA ASP A 355 23.00 8.93 -31.92
C ASP A 355 24.35 8.50 -31.34
N ASP A 356 24.41 7.40 -30.60
CA ASP A 356 25.65 6.89 -30.00
C ASP A 356 25.57 5.40 -29.69
N ARG A 357 26.70 4.80 -29.29
CA ARG A 357 26.75 3.49 -28.66
C ARG A 357 26.65 3.66 -27.15
N TYR A 358 25.56 3.16 -26.58
CA TYR A 358 25.29 3.27 -25.15
C TYR A 358 25.64 1.98 -24.40
N SER A 359 26.29 2.11 -23.26
CA SER A 359 26.60 1.00 -22.35
C SER A 359 26.05 1.27 -20.95
N PHE A 360 25.50 0.23 -20.32
CA PHE A 360 25.05 0.28 -18.93
C PHE A 360 26.20 -0.08 -17.99
N SER A 361 26.41 0.75 -16.96
CA SER A 361 27.31 0.45 -15.86
C SER A 361 26.51 0.19 -14.60
N GLU A 362 26.59 -1.04 -14.10
CA GLU A 362 25.94 -1.44 -12.85
C GLU A 362 26.56 -0.75 -11.64
N GLU A 363 27.88 -0.60 -11.60
CA GLU A 363 28.59 0.12 -10.52
C GLU A 363 28.18 1.60 -10.46
N LYS A 364 28.04 2.26 -11.60
CA LYS A 364 27.67 3.69 -11.68
C LYS A 364 26.17 3.92 -11.70
N GLN A 365 25.36 2.85 -11.84
CA GLN A 365 23.91 2.90 -12.04
C GLN A 365 23.50 3.95 -13.09
N CYS A 366 24.19 3.93 -14.24
CA CYS A 366 23.92 4.85 -15.34
C CYS A 366 24.22 4.23 -16.71
N ILE A 367 23.55 4.75 -17.73
CA ILE A 367 23.81 4.41 -19.14
C ILE A 367 24.59 5.57 -19.75
N THR A 368 25.72 5.29 -20.40
CA THR A 368 26.60 6.33 -20.96
C THR A 368 26.89 6.07 -22.44
N GLY A 369 26.80 7.12 -23.25
CA GLY A 369 27.20 7.12 -24.65
C GLY A 369 28.72 7.19 -24.79
N GLU A 370 29.32 6.30 -25.58
CA GLU A 370 30.77 6.19 -25.75
C GLU A 370 31.38 7.44 -26.40
N LYS A 371 30.71 8.06 -27.38
CA LYS A 371 31.25 9.20 -28.14
C LYS A 371 30.78 10.55 -27.61
N THR A 372 29.49 10.65 -27.31
CA THR A 372 28.83 11.89 -26.87
C THR A 372 29.05 12.17 -25.38
N GLY A 373 29.37 11.14 -24.59
CA GLY A 373 29.41 11.23 -23.13
C GLY A 373 28.04 11.47 -22.50
N ARG A 374 26.94 11.42 -23.27
CA ARG A 374 25.58 11.60 -22.76
C ARG A 374 25.28 10.52 -21.73
N ARG A 375 24.65 10.90 -20.62
CA ARG A 375 24.32 9.99 -19.52
C ARG A 375 22.83 9.97 -19.26
N PHE A 376 22.32 8.77 -18.99
CA PHE A 376 20.97 8.55 -18.48
C PHE A 376 21.05 7.88 -17.12
N ARG A 377 20.34 8.44 -16.15
CA ARG A 377 20.25 8.00 -14.76
C ARG A 377 18.79 7.87 -14.37
N MET A 378 18.53 7.09 -13.33
CA MET A 378 17.22 7.11 -12.71
C MET A 378 16.88 8.53 -12.22
N GLY A 379 15.62 8.92 -12.36
CA GLY A 379 15.14 10.25 -11.98
C GLY A 379 15.33 11.33 -13.05
N ASP A 380 16.11 11.10 -14.10
CA ASP A 380 16.27 12.05 -15.20
C ASP A 380 14.93 12.28 -15.90
N ALA A 381 14.69 13.54 -16.26
CA ALA A 381 13.49 13.96 -16.98
C ALA A 381 13.67 13.77 -18.48
N VAL A 382 12.74 13.05 -19.10
CA VAL A 382 12.79 12.71 -20.53
C VAL A 382 11.49 13.03 -21.24
N LYS A 383 11.59 13.26 -22.54
CA LYS A 383 10.46 13.32 -23.48
C LYS A 383 10.48 12.09 -24.36
N VAL A 384 9.38 11.37 -24.37
CA VAL A 384 9.23 10.11 -25.11
C VAL A 384 8.05 10.17 -26.07
N ARG A 385 8.11 9.36 -27.13
CA ARG A 385 6.99 9.08 -28.02
C ARG A 385 6.53 7.64 -27.84
N VAL A 386 5.24 7.39 -27.81
CA VAL A 386 4.69 6.03 -27.89
C VAL A 386 5.04 5.45 -29.26
N ARG A 387 5.84 4.38 -29.28
CA ARG A 387 6.27 3.72 -30.52
C ARG A 387 5.36 2.54 -30.86
N SER A 388 5.14 1.66 -29.90
CA SER A 388 4.34 0.45 -30.08
C SER A 388 3.75 0.00 -28.74
N VAL A 389 2.62 -0.68 -28.81
CA VAL A 389 1.90 -1.20 -27.65
C VAL A 389 1.48 -2.64 -27.92
N GLN A 390 1.76 -3.52 -26.97
CA GLN A 390 1.40 -4.94 -27.01
C GLN A 390 0.48 -5.24 -25.83
N VAL A 391 -0.82 -5.04 -26.03
CA VAL A 391 -1.85 -5.14 -24.97
C VAL A 391 -1.85 -6.48 -24.24
N PRO A 392 -1.80 -7.66 -24.90
CA PRO A 392 -1.81 -8.95 -24.20
C PRO A 392 -0.61 -9.15 -23.26
N LEU A 393 0.51 -8.49 -23.56
CA LEU A 393 1.73 -8.57 -22.74
C LEU A 393 1.83 -7.42 -21.72
N GLY A 394 0.93 -6.43 -21.76
CA GLY A 394 1.03 -5.21 -20.96
C GLY A 394 2.32 -4.43 -21.22
N ARG A 395 2.84 -4.45 -22.46
CA ARG A 395 4.10 -3.82 -22.84
C ARG A 395 3.87 -2.58 -23.69
N ILE A 396 4.58 -1.52 -23.36
CA ILE A 396 4.58 -0.24 -24.08
C ILE A 396 6.04 0.09 -24.39
N ASP A 397 6.35 0.27 -25.67
CA ASP A 397 7.66 0.70 -26.11
C ASP A 397 7.63 2.19 -26.45
N PHE A 398 8.63 2.90 -25.96
CA PHE A 398 8.85 4.30 -26.19
C PHE A 398 10.05 4.52 -27.10
N LYS A 399 10.03 5.65 -27.80
CA LYS A 399 11.21 6.23 -28.48
C LYS A 399 11.60 7.51 -27.76
N LEU A 400 12.88 7.64 -27.40
CA LEU A 400 13.39 8.89 -26.84
C LEU A 400 13.31 10.00 -27.89
N ILE A 401 12.73 11.15 -27.52
CA ILE A 401 12.72 12.36 -28.33
C ILE A 401 13.83 13.28 -27.84
N ASP A 402 13.85 13.51 -26.54
CA ASP A 402 14.76 14.44 -25.88
C ASP A 402 14.96 14.02 -24.42
N ALA A 403 16.10 14.41 -23.85
CA ALA A 403 16.38 14.25 -22.44
C ALA A 403 17.02 15.53 -21.94
N SER A 404 16.36 16.15 -20.98
CA SER A 404 16.91 17.23 -20.18
C SER A 404 17.90 16.62 -19.20
N THR A 405 19.15 16.47 -19.65
CA THR A 405 20.30 16.03 -18.83
C THR A 405 20.87 17.15 -17.97
#